data_AF-A0A067S4Q3-F1
#
_entry.id   AF-A0A067S4Q3-F1
#
_cell.length_a   1.000
_cell.length_b   1.000
_cell.length_c   1.000
_cell.angle_alpha   90.00
_cell.angle_beta   90.00
_cell.angle_gamma   90.00
#
_symmetry.space_group_name_H-M   'P 1'
#
loop_
_entity.id
_entity.type
_entity.pdbx_description
1 polymer ?
#
loop_
_entity_poly.entity_id
_entity_poly.type
_entity_poly.pdbx_seq_one_letter_code
_entity_poly.pdbx_strand_id
1 'polypeptide(L)'
;CRLGCDAVESPRHLFVDCQQYEEWREGAREDVVKKTKLKLETMGIEGDTRDNLSRLDHFIPTDSNIGSILKRRLKSHLASDWHTTSIRLAGRIFGDFQKRMAATNNC
;
A
#
# COMPACT_ATOMS: atom_id res chain seq x y z
N CYS A 1 11.26 -15.80 -12.31
CA CYS A 1 10.82 -16.42 -11.04
C CYS A 1 10.00 -17.66 -11.37
N ARG A 2 9.73 -18.54 -10.39
CA ARG A 2 8.96 -19.78 -10.64
C ARG A 2 7.49 -19.54 -11.01
N LEU A 3 7.04 -18.30 -11.02
CA LEU A 3 5.71 -17.91 -11.49
C LEU A 3 5.69 -17.39 -12.95
N GLY A 4 6.80 -17.52 -13.69
CA GLY A 4 6.86 -17.20 -15.13
C GLY A 4 7.38 -15.81 -15.49
N CYS A 5 7.90 -15.02 -14.53
CA CYS A 5 8.55 -13.74 -14.84
C CYS A 5 10.01 -13.92 -15.29
N ASP A 6 10.50 -13.06 -16.19
CA ASP A 6 11.91 -12.95 -16.57
C ASP A 6 12.72 -12.13 -15.55
N ALA A 7 12.75 -12.60 -14.31
CA ALA A 7 13.44 -11.94 -13.20
C ALA A 7 13.88 -12.96 -12.15
N VAL A 8 14.94 -12.65 -11.40
CA VAL A 8 15.42 -13.48 -10.30
C VAL A 8 14.35 -13.55 -9.20
N GLU A 9 14.02 -14.78 -8.78
CA GLU A 9 13.15 -15.01 -7.65
C GLU A 9 13.84 -14.54 -6.36
N SER A 10 13.44 -13.37 -5.89
CA SER A 10 13.92 -12.75 -4.66
C SER A 10 12.74 -12.19 -3.87
N PRO A 11 12.88 -11.95 -2.55
CA PRO A 11 11.84 -11.27 -1.77
C PRO A 11 11.42 -9.95 -2.41
N ARG A 12 12.39 -9.15 -2.88
CA ARG A 12 12.11 -7.90 -3.58
C ARG A 12 11.24 -8.12 -4.81
N HIS A 13 11.62 -9.06 -5.67
CA HIS A 13 10.82 -9.38 -6.85
C HIS A 13 9.40 -9.82 -6.46
N LEU A 14 9.24 -10.79 -5.56
CA LEU A 14 7.92 -11.33 -5.20
C LEU A 14 6.98 -10.26 -4.62
N PHE A 15 7.49 -9.41 -3.72
CA PHE A 15 6.65 -8.44 -3.01
C PHE A 15 6.48 -7.11 -3.75
N VAL A 16 7.44 -6.72 -4.60
CA VAL A 16 7.48 -5.37 -5.20
C VAL A 16 7.27 -5.41 -6.71
N ASP A 17 7.92 -6.32 -7.42
CA ASP A 17 8.07 -6.22 -8.88
C ASP A 17 7.30 -7.31 -9.66
N CYS A 18 6.86 -8.39 -8.99
CA CYS A 18 6.33 -9.57 -9.66
C CYS A 18 4.95 -9.29 -10.27
N GLN A 19 4.85 -9.37 -11.60
CA GLN A 19 3.62 -9.08 -12.36
C GLN A 19 2.42 -9.93 -11.91
N GLN A 20 2.67 -11.16 -11.44
CA GLN A 20 1.64 -12.08 -10.95
C GLN A 20 0.89 -11.56 -9.72
N TYR A 21 1.49 -10.62 -8.98
CA TYR A 21 0.92 -9.99 -7.80
C TYR A 21 0.62 -8.51 -8.00
N GLU A 22 0.67 -8.01 -9.25
CA GLU A 22 0.40 -6.61 -9.58
C GLU A 22 -1.01 -6.20 -9.13
N GLU A 23 -2.03 -6.97 -9.49
CA GLU A 23 -3.43 -6.69 -9.09
C GLU A 23 -3.60 -6.61 -7.57
N TRP A 24 -2.84 -7.40 -6.82
CA TRP A 24 -2.91 -7.38 -5.36
C TRP A 24 -2.25 -6.13 -4.77
N ARG A 25 -1.14 -5.68 -5.38
CA ARG A 25 -0.52 -4.39 -5.03
C ARG A 25 -1.44 -3.22 -5.36
N GLU A 26 -2.04 -3.23 -6.55
CA GLU A 26 -2.96 -2.18 -6.99
C GLU A 26 -4.19 -2.10 -6.09
N GLY A 27 -4.84 -3.24 -5.80
CA GLY A 27 -5.97 -3.27 -4.86
C GLY A 27 -5.61 -2.82 -3.45
N ALA A 28 -4.43 -3.20 -2.94
CA ALA A 28 -3.94 -2.73 -1.64
C ALA A 28 -3.68 -1.21 -1.64
N ARG A 29 -3.15 -0.67 -2.74
CA ARG A 29 -2.94 0.78 -2.93
C ARG A 29 -4.28 1.51 -2.95
N GLU A 30 -5.24 1.03 -3.73
CA GLU A 30 -6.59 1.60 -3.80
C GLU A 30 -7.29 1.61 -2.44
N ASP A 31 -7.18 0.52 -1.68
CA ASP A 31 -7.73 0.42 -0.32
C ASP A 31 -7.15 1.48 0.61
N VAL A 32 -5.83 1.69 0.56
CA VAL A 32 -5.13 2.71 1.35
C VAL A 32 -5.57 4.11 0.95
N VAL A 33 -5.65 4.38 -0.36
CA VAL A 33 -6.12 5.67 -0.89
C VAL A 33 -7.55 5.94 -0.42
N LYS A 34 -8.47 4.98 -0.59
CA LYS A 34 -9.87 5.11 -0.22
C LYS A 34 -10.03 5.39 1.28
N LYS A 35 -9.33 4.64 2.14
CA LYS A 35 -9.33 4.87 3.60
C LYS A 35 -8.76 6.24 3.96
N THR A 36 -7.71 6.66 3.27
CA THR A 36 -7.10 7.98 3.47
C THR A 36 -8.07 9.10 3.14
N LYS A 37 -8.75 9.03 1.98
CA LYS A 37 -9.76 10.02 1.57
C LYS A 37 -10.90 10.12 2.58
N LEU A 38 -11.51 8.99 2.95
CA LEU A 38 -12.59 8.95 3.94
C LEU A 38 -12.17 9.55 5.29
N LYS A 39 -10.91 9.33 5.71
CA LYS A 39 -10.39 9.86 6.97
C LYS A 39 -10.13 11.37 6.89
N LEU A 40 -9.68 11.88 5.75
CA LEU A 40 -9.54 13.32 5.50
C LEU A 40 -10.91 14.02 5.52
N GLU A 41 -11.91 13.45 4.84
CA GLU A 41 -13.31 13.92 4.87
C GLU A 41 -13.87 13.92 6.30
N THR A 42 -13.66 12.83 7.06
CA THR A 42 -14.09 12.72 8.46
C THR A 42 -13.43 13.79 9.35
N MET A 43 -12.20 14.18 9.02
CA MET A 43 -11.46 15.23 9.73
C MET A 43 -11.84 16.66 9.28
N GLY A 44 -12.75 16.81 8.33
CA GLY A 44 -13.16 18.11 7.78
C GLY A 44 -12.08 18.79 6.94
N ILE A 45 -11.17 18.00 6.36
CA ILE A 45 -10.07 18.49 5.52
C ILE A 45 -10.50 18.36 4.06
N GLU A 46 -11.00 19.45 3.45
CA GLU A 46 -11.26 19.52 2.01
C GLU A 46 -9.94 19.74 1.26
N GLY A 47 -9.47 18.71 0.55
CA GLY A 47 -8.25 18.79 -0.27
C GLY A 47 -8.32 17.84 -1.47
N ASP A 48 -8.04 18.37 -2.66
CA ASP A 48 -8.14 17.68 -3.95
C ASP A 48 -7.21 16.44 -3.99
N THR A 49 -7.83 15.27 -3.83
CA THR A 49 -7.16 13.98 -3.58
C THR A 49 -6.91 13.23 -4.88
N ARG A 50 -6.43 13.91 -5.93
CA ARG A 50 -6.22 13.26 -7.23
C ARG A 50 -4.77 12.84 -7.53
N ASP A 51 -3.72 13.59 -7.15
CA ASP A 51 -2.44 13.38 -7.87
C ASP A 51 -1.13 13.10 -7.10
N ASN A 52 -1.05 13.01 -5.76
CA ASN A 52 0.28 13.02 -5.11
C ASN A 52 0.52 12.00 -3.97
N LEU A 53 0.19 10.73 -4.18
CA LEU A 53 0.39 9.68 -3.16
C LEU A 53 1.86 9.36 -2.84
N SER A 54 2.81 9.87 -3.62
CA SER A 54 4.24 9.58 -3.52
C SER A 54 4.99 10.38 -2.45
N ARG A 55 4.40 11.44 -1.87
CA ARG A 55 5.04 12.26 -0.82
C ARG A 55 4.03 12.77 0.21
N LEU A 56 3.93 12.08 1.35
CA LEU A 56 3.11 12.48 2.51
C LEU A 56 3.34 13.93 2.99
N ASP A 57 4.53 14.50 2.74
CA ASP A 57 4.86 15.88 3.10
C ASP A 57 4.25 16.94 2.16
N HIS A 58 3.82 16.58 0.95
CA HIS A 58 3.10 17.48 0.04
C HIS A 58 1.57 17.37 0.18
N PHE A 59 1.08 16.37 0.91
CA PHE A 59 -0.35 16.12 1.10
C PHE A 59 -1.00 17.00 2.17
N ILE A 60 -0.20 17.66 3.00
CA ILE A 60 -0.72 18.68 3.92
C ILE A 60 -0.36 20.03 3.28
N PRO A 61 -1.32 20.72 2.64
CA PRO A 61 -1.09 22.05 2.11
C PRO A 61 -0.50 22.90 3.23
N THR A 62 0.64 23.53 2.98
CA THR A 62 1.29 24.44 3.95
C THR A 62 0.34 25.57 4.37
N ASP A 63 -0.65 25.90 3.52
CA ASP A 63 -1.68 26.91 3.70
C ASP A 63 -2.98 26.41 4.35
N SER A 64 -3.08 25.10 4.61
CA SER A 64 -4.25 24.59 5.32
C SER A 64 -4.12 24.99 6.79
N ASN A 65 -5.15 25.65 7.33
CA ASN A 65 -5.28 26.08 8.73
C ASN A 65 -5.42 24.87 9.68
N ILE A 66 -4.75 23.76 9.37
CA ILE A 66 -4.72 22.50 10.09
C ILE A 66 -3.75 22.67 11.24
N GLY A 67 -4.28 22.71 12.46
CA GLY A 67 -3.48 22.76 13.67
C GLY A 67 -2.39 21.66 13.68
N SER A 68 -1.21 21.98 14.18
CA SER A 68 -0.04 21.09 14.22
C SER A 68 -0.32 19.71 14.83
N ILE A 69 -1.24 19.65 15.81
CA ILE A 69 -1.71 18.41 16.44
C ILE A 69 -2.48 17.53 15.45
N LEU A 70 -3.37 18.11 14.65
CA LEU A 70 -4.16 17.39 13.65
C LEU A 70 -3.26 16.84 12.54
N LYS A 71 -2.29 17.64 12.09
CA LYS A 71 -1.26 17.21 11.13
C LYS A 71 -0.46 16.01 11.64
N ARG A 72 -0.03 16.01 12.90
CA ARG A 72 0.67 14.89 13.53
C ARG A 72 -0.21 13.64 13.62
N ARG A 73 -1.47 13.78 14.03
CA ARG A 73 -2.43 12.67 14.10
C ARG A 73 -2.66 12.04 12.73
N LEU A 74 -2.90 12.87 11.71
CA LEU A 74 -3.08 12.41 10.33
C LEU A 74 -1.86 11.60 9.86
N LYS A 75 -0.63 12.14 9.99
CA LYS A 75 0.60 11.41 9.64
C LYS A 75 0.70 10.06 10.35
N SER A 76 0.43 10.02 11.65
CA SER A 76 0.46 8.78 12.43
C SER A 76 -0.57 7.77 11.95
N HIS A 77 -1.79 8.20 11.61
CA HIS A 77 -2.82 7.32 11.09
C HIS A 77 -2.47 6.77 9.72
N LEU A 78 -1.98 7.61 8.81
CA LEU A 78 -1.58 7.17 7.47
C LEU A 78 -0.45 6.15 7.55
N ALA A 79 0.58 6.42 8.35
CA ALA A 79 1.67 5.48 8.57
C ALA A 79 1.17 4.13 9.11
N SER A 80 0.26 4.14 10.09
CA SER A 80 -0.33 2.92 10.65
C SER A 80 -1.16 2.14 9.63
N ASP A 81 -1.98 2.83 8.85
CA ASP A 81 -2.86 2.23 7.85
C ASP A 81 -2.04 1.62 6.69
N TRP A 82 -0.97 2.31 6.26
CA TRP A 82 -0.04 1.85 5.24
C TRP A 82 0.74 0.63 5.72
N HIS A 83 1.27 0.68 6.95
CA HIS A 83 1.98 -0.44 7.57
C HIS A 83 1.11 -1.69 7.65
N THR A 84 -0.11 -1.54 8.19
CA THR A 84 -1.05 -2.67 8.34
C THR A 84 -1.43 -3.26 6.99
N THR A 85 -1.70 -2.41 5.99
CA THR A 85 -2.06 -2.88 4.65
C THR A 85 -0.88 -3.60 3.98
N SER A 86 0.33 -3.08 4.13
CA SER A 86 1.55 -3.69 3.59
C SER A 86 1.83 -5.07 4.20
N ILE A 87 1.69 -5.22 5.52
CA ILE A 87 1.85 -6.53 6.19
C ILE A 87 0.83 -7.54 5.66
N ARG A 88 -0.44 -7.13 5.55
CA ARG A 88 -1.50 -8.01 5.06
C ARG A 88 -1.26 -8.44 3.62
N LEU A 89 -0.83 -7.51 2.77
CA LEU A 89 -0.47 -7.79 1.38
C LEU A 89 0.71 -8.77 1.30
N ALA A 90 1.79 -8.51 2.04
CA ALA A 90 2.95 -9.39 2.07
C ALA A 90 2.58 -10.81 2.54
N GLY A 91 1.75 -10.93 3.59
CA GLY A 91 1.25 -12.22 4.07
C GLY A 91 0.41 -12.97 3.03
N ARG A 92 -0.45 -12.25 2.28
CA ARG A 92 -1.22 -12.84 1.17
C ARG A 92 -0.30 -13.34 0.06
N ILE A 93 0.60 -12.48 -0.44
CA ILE A 93 1.55 -12.80 -1.52
C ILE A 93 2.37 -14.03 -1.14
N PHE A 94 2.97 -14.03 0.04
CA PHE A 94 3.84 -15.12 0.45
C PHE A 94 3.07 -16.42 0.66
N GLY A 95 1.87 -16.35 1.26
CA GLY A 95 1.02 -17.52 1.44
C GLY A 95 0.56 -18.15 0.14
N ASP A 96 0.22 -17.34 -0.87
CA ASP A 96 -0.11 -17.84 -2.22
C ASP A 96 1.12 -18.44 -2.92
N PHE A 97 2.25 -17.73 -2.88
CA PHE A 97 3.49 -18.22 -3.44
C PHE A 97 3.86 -19.60 -2.88
N GLN A 98 3.83 -19.77 -1.55
CA GLN A 98 4.08 -21.04 -0.89
C GLN A 98 3.12 -22.14 -1.34
N LYS A 99 1.81 -21.85 -1.48
CA LYS A 99 0.82 -22.80 -1.98
C LYS A 99 1.15 -23.27 -3.40
N ARG A 100 1.50 -22.34 -4.31
CA ARG A 100 1.88 -22.68 -5.68
C ARG A 100 3.16 -23.52 -5.72
N MET A 101 4.16 -23.17 -4.93
CA MET A 101 5.41 -23.94 -4.85
C MET A 101 5.20 -25.35 -4.30
N ALA A 102 4.32 -25.50 -3.30
CA ALA A 102 3.97 -26.82 -2.77
C ALA A 102 3.26 -27.69 -3.83
N ALA A 103 2.40 -27.10 -4.67
CA ALA A 103 1.75 -27.83 -5.76
C ALA A 103 2.75 -28.27 -6.83
N THR A 104 3.72 -27.43 -7.18
CA THR A 104 4.76 -27.73 -8.19
C THR A 104 5.76 -28.79 -7.70
N ASN A 105 6.02 -28.89 -6.40
CA ASN A 105 6.96 -29.87 -5.83
C ASN A 105 6.38 -31.29 -5.68
N ASN A 106 5.06 -31.46 -5.83
CA ASN A 106 4.38 -32.76 -5.73
C ASN A 106 4.16 -33.42 -7.11
N CYS A 107 4.91 -33.01 -8.13
CA CYS A 107 4.94 -33.62 -9.47
C CYS A 107 6.35 -34.10 -9.80
#